data_AF-A0A3P6QHN6-F1
#
_entry.id   AF-A0A3P6QHN6-F1
#
_cell.length_a   1.000
_cell.length_b   1.000
_cell.length_c   1.000
_cell.angle_alpha   90.00
_cell.angle_beta   90.00
_cell.angle_gamma   90.00
#
_symmetry.space_group_name_H-M   'P 1'
#
loop_
_entity.id
_entity.type
_entity.pdbx_description
1 polymer ?
#
loop_
_entity_poly.entity_id
_entity_poly.type
_entity_poly.pdbx_seq_one_letter_code
_entity_poly.pdbx_strand_id
1 'polypeptide(L)'
;MKTIDVQNHSYEVPIRRILHIFDLNPFCFCEGYQLLLDFLHELNDSVLNVKTCDDISVSENAIKVIEMLDKMMAWMEQFPPEEDMHQR
;
A
#
# COMPACT_ATOMS: atom_id res chain seq x y z
N MET A 1 12.74 -9.11 -1.28
CA MET A 1 11.50 -9.48 -0.55
C MET A 1 11.74 -10.26 0.76
N LYS A 2 11.61 -9.60 1.92
CA LYS A 2 11.43 -10.29 3.22
C LYS A 2 10.03 -10.89 3.26
N THR A 3 9.93 -12.18 3.57
CA THR A 3 8.65 -12.88 3.75
C THR A 3 8.32 -13.01 5.22
N ILE A 4 7.07 -12.76 5.58
CA ILE A 4 6.57 -13.00 6.94
C ILE A 4 6.24 -14.49 7.05
N ASP A 5 6.71 -15.13 8.12
CA ASP A 5 6.34 -16.51 8.42
C ASP A 5 4.87 -16.58 8.84
N VAL A 6 4.00 -16.94 7.90
CA VAL A 6 2.54 -17.01 8.12
C VAL A 6 2.16 -18.07 9.16
N GLN A 7 3.01 -19.07 9.42
CA GLN A 7 2.70 -20.15 10.38
C GLN A 7 3.03 -19.75 11.81
N ASN A 8 4.09 -18.95 12.00
CA ASN A 8 4.60 -18.58 13.32
C ASN A 8 4.33 -17.11 13.70
N HIS A 9 3.69 -16.33 12.82
CA HIS A 9 3.35 -14.93 13.09
C HIS A 9 1.89 -14.77 13.49
N SER A 10 1.65 -14.04 14.59
CA SER A 10 0.31 -13.63 15.01
C SER A 10 -0.05 -12.27 14.40
N TYR A 11 -1.20 -12.20 13.73
CA TYR A 11 -1.72 -10.95 13.19
C TYR A 11 -2.60 -10.23 14.21
N GLU A 12 -2.43 -8.91 14.31
CA GLU A 12 -3.23 -8.03 15.16
C GLU A 12 -3.76 -6.85 14.35
N VAL A 13 -4.86 -6.26 14.81
CA VAL A 13 -5.43 -5.05 14.18
C VAL A 13 -4.48 -3.86 14.41
N PRO A 14 -4.03 -3.15 13.37
CA PRO A 14 -3.17 -2.00 13.53
C PRO A 14 -3.84 -0.90 14.37
N ILE A 15 -3.11 -0.36 15.35
CA ILE A 15 -3.56 0.80 16.14
C ILE A 15 -2.63 1.98 15.91
N ARG A 16 -3.18 3.20 16.03
CA ARG A 16 -2.41 4.43 15.85
C ARG A 16 -1.32 4.53 16.93
N ARG A 17 -0.06 4.59 16.50
CA ARG A 17 1.11 4.69 17.40
C ARG A 17 1.81 6.05 17.39
N ILE A 18 1.57 6.89 16.36
CA ILE A 18 2.18 8.23 16.24
C ILE A 18 1.11 9.27 16.57
N LEU A 19 1.23 9.89 17.74
CA LEU A 19 0.29 10.88 18.29
C LEU A 19 0.95 12.24 18.46
N HIS A 20 2.22 12.25 18.87
CA HIS A 20 3.02 13.43 19.11
C HIS A 20 4.34 13.40 18.33
N ILE A 21 4.99 14.55 18.23
CA ILE A 21 6.28 14.70 17.52
C ILE A 21 7.35 13.73 18.06
N PHE A 22 7.32 13.44 19.37
CA PHE A 22 8.30 12.55 20.02
C PHE A 22 8.14 11.08 19.63
N ASP A 23 6.97 10.67 19.11
CA ASP A 23 6.71 9.30 18.66
C ASP A 23 7.36 9.00 17.29
N LEU A 24 7.76 10.05 16.55
CA LEU A 24 8.44 9.89 15.26
C LEU A 24 9.81 9.22 15.42
N ASN A 25 10.54 9.58 16.47
CA ASN A 25 11.89 9.06 16.65
C ASN A 25 11.87 7.53 16.87
N PRO A 26 11.07 6.96 17.80
CA PRO A 26 10.87 5.51 17.89
C PRO A 26 10.37 4.86 16.59
N PHE A 27 9.50 5.54 15.84
CA PHE A 27 9.00 5.02 14.56
C PHE A 27 10.12 4.84 13.53
N CYS A 28 11.03 5.80 13.38
CA CYS A 28 12.15 5.72 12.44
C CYS A 28 13.13 4.55 12.72
N PHE A 29 13.08 3.97 13.92
CA PHE A 29 13.90 2.82 14.30
C PHE A 29 13.11 1.52 14.44
N CYS A 30 11.79 1.53 14.18
CA CYS A 30 10.97 0.33 14.26
C CYS A 30 11.11 -0.54 13.01
N GLU A 31 10.81 -1.83 13.15
CA GLU A 31 10.86 -2.79 12.05
C GLU A 31 9.94 -2.39 10.89
N GLY A 32 8.75 -1.86 11.18
CA GLY A 32 7.80 -1.42 10.14
C GLY A 32 8.37 -0.32 9.25
N TYR A 33 9.16 0.60 9.80
CA TYR A 33 9.82 1.64 9.02
C TYR A 33 10.92 1.07 8.12
N GLN A 34 11.74 0.15 8.65
CA GLN A 34 12.75 -0.54 7.85
C GLN A 34 12.14 -1.32 6.69
N LEU A 35 11.10 -2.12 6.97
CA LEU A 35 10.38 -2.88 5.94
C LEU A 35 9.77 -1.98 4.86
N LEU A 36 9.23 -0.83 5.25
CA LEU A 36 8.70 0.15 4.31
C LEU A 36 9.81 0.71 3.40
N LEU A 37 10.95 1.11 3.96
CA LEU A 37 12.07 1.64 3.15
C LEU A 37 12.65 0.57 2.22
N ASP A 38 12.85 -0.64 2.72
CA ASP A 38 13.32 -1.77 1.91
C ASP A 38 12.38 -2.02 0.72
N PHE A 39 11.07 -2.02 0.97
CA PHE A 39 10.06 -2.19 -0.08
C PHE A 39 10.07 -1.04 -1.09
N LEU A 40 10.22 0.21 -0.65
CA LEU A 40 10.29 1.38 -1.54
C LEU A 40 11.51 1.33 -2.45
N HIS A 41 12.68 0.94 -1.92
CA HIS A 41 13.89 0.79 -2.71
C HIS A 41 13.76 -0.36 -3.73
N GLU A 42 13.23 -1.51 -3.32
CA GLU A 42 12.99 -2.65 -4.21
C GLU A 42 12.02 -2.28 -5.34
N LEU A 43 10.95 -1.54 -5.04
CA LEU A 43 10.00 -1.06 -6.04
C LEU A 43 10.67 -0.10 -7.03
N ASN A 44 11.40 0.89 -6.53
CA ASN A 44 12.10 1.87 -7.37
C ASN A 44 13.06 1.21 -8.35
N ASP A 45 13.83 0.23 -7.88
CA ASP A 45 14.80 -0.47 -8.71
C ASP A 45 14.11 -1.39 -9.73
N SER A 46 12.98 -1.99 -9.36
CA SER A 46 12.21 -2.90 -10.23
C SER A 46 11.59 -2.23 -11.46
N VAL A 47 11.31 -0.92 -11.38
CA VAL A 47 10.70 -0.14 -12.46
C VAL A 47 11.72 0.71 -13.23
N LEU A 48 13.01 0.62 -12.87
CA LEU A 48 14.05 1.40 -13.51
C LEU A 48 14.17 1.03 -15.00
N ASN A 49 14.00 2.02 -15.88
CA ASN A 49 13.96 1.86 -17.35
C ASN A 49 12.80 1.02 -17.89
N VAL A 50 11.79 0.71 -17.07
CA VAL A 50 10.55 0.06 -17.51
C VAL A 50 9.53 1.13 -17.84
N LYS A 51 8.98 1.11 -19.06
CA LYS A 51 7.89 1.99 -19.45
C LYS A 51 6.56 1.36 -19.07
N THR A 52 5.56 2.20 -18.83
CA THR A 52 4.21 1.75 -18.47
C THR A 52 3.54 0.86 -19.53
N CYS A 53 3.98 0.96 -20.79
CA CYS A 53 3.44 0.17 -21.90
C CYS A 53 4.28 -1.07 -22.22
N ASP A 54 5.36 -1.33 -21.48
CA ASP A 54 6.19 -2.50 -21.71
C ASP A 54 5.41 -3.76 -21.27
N ASP A 55 5.56 -4.83 -22.05
CA ASP A 55 4.97 -6.12 -21.72
C ASP A 55 5.76 -6.76 -20.58
N ILE A 56 5.10 -6.93 -19.43
CA ILE A 56 5.72 -7.47 -18.21
C ILE A 56 4.95 -8.69 -17.73
N SER A 57 5.68 -9.62 -17.11
CA SER A 57 5.06 -10.76 -16.44
C SER A 57 4.34 -10.29 -15.18
N VAL A 58 3.02 -10.50 -15.11
CA VAL A 58 2.20 -10.15 -13.96
C VAL A 58 1.81 -11.42 -13.20
N SER A 59 2.14 -11.46 -11.91
CA SER A 59 1.75 -12.60 -11.05
C SER A 59 0.23 -12.65 -10.82
N GLU A 60 -0.30 -13.84 -10.55
CA GLU A 60 -1.72 -14.02 -10.22
C GLU A 60 -2.16 -13.15 -9.02
N ASN A 61 -1.28 -12.96 -8.03
CA ASN A 61 -1.56 -12.10 -6.88
C ASN A 61 -1.69 -10.62 -7.28
N ALA A 62 -0.84 -10.14 -8.19
CA ALA A 62 -0.95 -8.77 -8.70
C ALA A 62 -2.26 -8.57 -9.48
N ILE A 63 -2.67 -9.55 -10.29
CA ILE A 63 -3.97 -9.53 -10.98
C ILE A 63 -5.12 -9.45 -9.97
N LYS A 64 -5.12 -10.28 -8.92
CA LYS A 64 -6.14 -10.26 -7.86
C LYS A 64 -6.22 -8.92 -7.13
N VAL A 65 -5.09 -8.25 -6.93
CA VAL A 65 -5.05 -6.89 -6.36
C VAL A 65 -5.68 -5.88 -7.32
N ILE A 66 -5.39 -5.95 -8.62
CA ILE A 66 -6.02 -5.10 -9.64
C ILE A 66 -7.54 -5.31 -9.64
N GLU A 67 -8.02 -6.55 -9.67
CA GLU A 67 -9.45 -6.88 -9.63
C GLU A 67 -10.15 -6.37 -8.36
N MET A 68 -9.45 -6.35 -7.22
CA MET A 68 -9.97 -5.75 -5.99
C MET A 68 -10.13 -4.23 -6.14
N LEU A 69 -9.15 -3.55 -6.75
CA LEU A 69 -9.21 -2.11 -7.01
C LEU A 69 -10.33 -1.77 -8.00
N ASP A 70 -10.53 -2.57 -9.05
CA ASP A 70 -11.63 -2.39 -10.01
C ASP A 70 -13.00 -2.45 -9.34
N LYS A 71 -13.17 -3.35 -8.34
CA LYS A 71 -14.41 -3.40 -7.54
C LYS A 71 -14.62 -2.14 -6.71
N MET A 72 -13.56 -1.58 -6.13
CA MET A 72 -13.63 -0.31 -5.40
C MET A 72 -14.00 0.84 -6.34
N MET A 73 -13.48 0.85 -7.58
CA MET A 73 -13.87 1.82 -8.60
C MET A 73 -15.34 1.69 -8.99
N ALA A 74 -15.84 0.48 -9.20
CA ALA A 74 -17.25 0.23 -9.49
C ALA A 74 -18.19 0.67 -8.35
N TRP A 75 -17.72 0.70 -7.10
CA TRP A 75 -18.48 1.30 -6.00
C TRP A 75 -18.57 2.81 -6.12
N MET A 76 -17.53 3.50 -6.61
CA MET A 76 -17.60 4.95 -6.79
C MET A 76 -18.70 5.36 -7.78
N GLU A 77 -18.99 4.55 -8.79
CA GLU A 77 -20.10 4.79 -9.72
C GLU A 77 -21.48 4.71 -9.04
N GLN A 78 -21.59 3.98 -7.92
CA GLN A 78 -22.84 3.85 -7.15
C GLN A 78 -23.07 5.03 -6.20
N PHE A 79 -22.01 5.79 -5.89
CA PHE A 79 -22.04 6.92 -4.97
C PHE A 79 -21.52 8.18 -5.69
N PRO A 80 -22.29 8.72 -6.66
CA PRO A 80 -21.89 9.93 -7.36
C PRO A 80 -21.75 11.09 -6.36
N PRO A 81 -20.85 12.05 -6.63
CA PRO A 81 -20.69 13.24 -5.80
C PRO A 81 -22.03 13.97 -5.63
N GLU A 82 -22.30 14.45 -4.42
CA GLU A 82 -23.45 15.30 -4.16
C GLU A 82 -23.24 16.67 -4.83
N GLU A 83 -24.26 17.18 -5.53
CA GLU A 83 -24.25 18.55 -6.04
C GLU A 83 -24.52 19.54 -4.89
N ASP A 84 -23.56 19.72 -3.99
CA ASP A 84 -23.64 20.77 -2.96
C ASP A 84 -22.78 21.98 -3.36
N MET A 85 -23.44 23.13 -3.54
CA MET A 85 -22.83 24.42 -3.86
C MET A 85 -21.80 24.92 -2.82
N HIS A 86 -21.63 24.24 -1.69
CA HIS A 86 -20.70 24.59 -0.61
C HIS A 86 -19.51 23.63 -0.47
N GLN A 87 -19.34 22.69 -1.39
CA GLN A 87 -18.12 21.90 -1.46
C GLN A 87 -16.94 22.86 -1.72
N ARG A 88 -15.97 22.90 -0.80
CA ARG A 88 -14.82 23.82 -0.86
C ARG A 88 -13.84 23.48 -1.97
#